data_AF-M0MR05-F1
#
_entry.id   AF-M0MR05-F1
#
_cell.length_a   1.000
_cell.length_b   1.000
_cell.length_c   1.000
_cell.angle_alpha   90.00
_cell.angle_beta   90.00
_cell.angle_gamma   90.00
#
_symmetry.space_group_name_H-M   'P 1'
#
loop_
_entity.id
_entity.type
_entity.pdbx_description
1 polymer ?
#
loop_
_entity_poly.entity_id
_entity_poly.type
_entity_poly.pdbx_seq_one_letter_code
_entity_poly.pdbx_strand_id
1 'polypeptide(L)'
;MVTRDFSGYDVMKVLVNKGNFERTRVRGDHVRLEWVHPDGSDVETRHVTVPLHDRVRVGTLRQIAENAGAKEFDAFCRWVDRNR
;
A
#
# COMPACT_ATOMS: atom_id res chain seq x y z
N MET A 1 0.41 -20.58 5.50
CA MET A 1 1.48 -19.61 5.15
C MET A 1 0.81 -18.38 4.55
N VAL A 2 1.26 -17.17 4.86
CA VAL A 2 0.69 -15.95 4.28
C VAL A 2 1.29 -15.73 2.89
N THR A 3 0.45 -15.50 1.88
CA THR A 3 0.94 -15.19 0.54
C THR A 3 1.62 -13.81 0.53
N ARG A 4 2.68 -13.70 -0.27
CA ARG A 4 3.42 -12.45 -0.55
C ARG A 4 3.47 -12.17 -2.05
N ASP A 5 2.63 -12.89 -2.80
CA ASP A 5 2.57 -12.82 -4.25
C ASP A 5 1.38 -11.94 -4.65
N PHE A 6 1.69 -10.65 -4.81
CA PHE A 6 0.73 -9.60 -5.14
C PHE A 6 1.25 -8.80 -6.32
N SER A 7 0.33 -8.40 -7.20
CA SER A 7 0.62 -7.34 -8.16
C SER A 7 0.64 -5.99 -7.46
N GLY A 8 1.29 -5.01 -8.08
CA GLY A 8 1.24 -3.62 -7.63
C GLY A 8 -0.18 -3.06 -7.64
N TYR A 9 -0.98 -3.51 -8.61
CA TYR A 9 -2.38 -3.14 -8.72
C TYR A 9 -3.19 -3.64 -7.52
N ASP A 10 -3.01 -4.89 -7.10
CA ASP A 10 -3.69 -5.46 -5.92
C ASP A 10 -3.39 -4.62 -4.67
N VAL A 11 -2.10 -4.36 -4.41
CA VAL A 11 -1.67 -3.61 -3.24
C VAL A 11 -2.24 -2.19 -3.26
N MET A 12 -2.13 -1.49 -4.39
CA MET A 12 -2.66 -0.14 -4.51
C MET A 12 -4.19 -0.10 -4.38
N LYS A 13 -4.92 -1.03 -5.00
CA LYS A 13 -6.38 -1.11 -4.92
C LYS A 13 -6.84 -1.29 -3.48
N VAL A 14 -6.18 -2.15 -2.71
CA VAL A 14 -6.53 -2.37 -1.31
C VAL A 14 -6.21 -1.12 -0.47
N LEU A 15 -5.03 -0.52 -0.63
CA LEU A 15 -4.67 0.70 0.10
C LEU A 15 -5.69 1.83 -0.15
N VAL A 16 -6.11 2.03 -1.40
CA VAL A 16 -7.09 3.06 -1.74
C VAL A 16 -8.47 2.73 -1.19
N ASN A 17 -8.99 1.52 -1.45
CA ASN A 17 -10.38 1.19 -1.13
C ASN A 17 -10.62 0.84 0.34
N LYS A 18 -9.59 0.42 1.08
CA LYS A 18 -9.69 -0.09 2.45
C LYS A 18 -8.74 0.58 3.43
N GLY A 19 -7.68 1.23 2.95
CA GLY A 19 -6.63 1.81 3.79
C GLY A 19 -6.73 3.32 4.00
N ASN A 20 -7.76 3.99 3.45
CA ASN A 20 -7.90 5.45 3.47
C ASN A 20 -6.74 6.19 2.78
N PHE A 21 -6.23 5.61 1.69
CA PHE A 21 -5.22 6.25 0.85
C PHE A 21 -5.85 6.87 -0.40
N GLU A 22 -5.32 8.00 -0.81
CA GLU A 22 -5.67 8.66 -2.06
C GLU A 22 -4.52 8.60 -3.05
N ARG A 23 -4.84 8.53 -4.34
CA ARG A 23 -3.84 8.57 -5.42
C ARG A 23 -3.44 10.02 -5.67
N THR A 24 -2.19 10.36 -5.40
CA THR A 24 -1.70 11.74 -5.59
C THR A 24 -0.95 11.92 -6.90
N ARG A 25 -0.23 10.89 -7.37
CA ARG A 25 0.53 10.95 -8.62
C ARG A 25 0.75 9.58 -9.24
N VAL A 26 0.64 9.50 -10.57
CA VAL A 26 1.14 8.35 -11.34
C VAL A 26 2.30 8.83 -12.21
N ARG A 27 3.42 8.11 -12.19
CA ARG A 27 4.58 8.38 -13.06
C ARG A 27 5.14 7.06 -13.57
N GLY A 28 4.98 6.83 -14.87
CA GLY A 28 5.40 5.58 -15.50
C GLY A 28 4.68 4.40 -14.88
N ASP A 29 5.46 3.46 -14.37
CA ASP A 29 5.03 2.23 -13.71
C ASP A 29 4.90 2.37 -12.19
N HIS A 30 4.96 3.57 -11.61
CA HIS A 30 4.79 3.78 -10.18
C HIS A 30 3.62 4.71 -9.88
N VAL A 31 2.90 4.42 -8.80
CA VAL A 31 1.87 5.28 -8.21
C VAL A 31 2.27 5.71 -6.82
N ARG A 32 2.14 7.01 -6.54
CA ARG A 32 2.26 7.59 -5.22
C ARG A 32 0.86 7.70 -4.60
N LEU A 33 0.75 7.19 -3.39
CA LEU A 33 -0.42 7.25 -2.54
C LEU A 33 -0.13 8.10 -1.31
N GLU A 34 -1.16 8.74 -0.81
CA GLU A 34 -1.12 9.52 0.43
C GLU A 34 -2.23 9.04 1.36
N TRP A 35 -1.87 8.73 2.60
CA TRP A 35 -2.86 8.42 3.62
C TRP A 35 -3.47 9.72 4.14
N VAL A 36 -4.78 9.80 4.11
CA VAL A 36 -5.52 10.93 4.68
C VAL A 36 -5.95 10.53 6.09
N HIS A 37 -5.47 11.27 7.10
CA HIS A 37 -5.92 11.04 8.47
C HIS A 37 -7.41 11.42 8.60
N PRO A 38 -8.25 10.68 9.35
CA PRO A 38 -9.68 10.98 9.52
C PRO A 38 -9.97 12.42 9.98
N ASP A 39 -9.11 12.94 10.85
CA ASP A 39 -9.18 14.33 11.37
C ASP A 39 -8.52 15.37 10.45
N GLY A 40 -8.05 14.98 9.25
CA GLY A 40 -7.42 15.86 8.26
C GLY A 40 -5.92 15.68 8.11
N SER A 41 -5.37 16.08 6.96
CA SER A 41 -3.96 15.91 6.57
C SER A 41 -2.95 16.62 7.47
N ASP A 42 -3.38 17.60 8.26
CA ASP A 42 -2.53 18.38 9.16
C ASP A 42 -2.07 17.61 10.41
N VAL A 43 -2.68 16.45 10.69
CA VAL A 43 -2.33 15.61 11.85
C VAL A 43 -1.16 14.70 11.54
N GLU A 44 -1.30 13.89 10.49
CA GLU A 44 -0.28 12.95 10.05
C GLU A 44 -0.46 12.71 8.55
N THR A 45 0.64 12.77 7.80
CA THR A 45 0.66 12.40 6.39
C THR A 45 1.61 11.23 6.19
N ARG A 46 1.13 10.17 5.53
CA ARG A 46 1.97 9.05 5.11
C ARG A 46 1.98 8.95 3.60
N HIS A 47 3.16 8.78 3.01
CA HIS A 47 3.29 8.57 1.57
C HIS A 47 3.79 7.17 1.28
N VAL A 48 3.15 6.53 0.31
CA VAL A 48 3.51 5.19 -0.15
C VAL A 48 3.72 5.24 -1.66
N THR A 49 4.81 4.65 -2.14
CA THR A 49 5.03 4.46 -3.58
C THR A 49 4.88 2.98 -3.91
N VAL A 50 4.00 2.66 -4.85
CA VAL A 50 3.73 1.28 -5.27
C VAL A 50 4.14 1.11 -6.75
N PRO A 51 5.04 0.17 -7.08
CA PRO A 51 5.30 -0.21 -8.47
C PRO A 51 4.12 -1.04 -9.00
N LEU A 52 3.53 -0.64 -10.12
CA LEU A 52 2.41 -1.28 -10.82
C LEU A 52 2.87 -2.42 -11.73
N HIS A 53 3.70 -3.32 -11.20
CA HIS A 53 4.14 -4.54 -11.90
C HIS A 53 3.22 -5.71 -11.56
N ASP A 54 3.25 -6.77 -12.37
CA ASP A 54 2.49 -8.00 -12.11
C ASP A 54 2.90 -8.68 -10.79
N ARG A 55 4.12 -8.43 -10.33
CA ARG A 55 4.63 -8.93 -9.05
C ARG A 55 5.49 -7.90 -8.32
N VAL A 56 5.11 -7.62 -7.07
CA VAL A 56 5.91 -6.79 -6.16
C VAL A 56 6.93 -7.67 -5.44
N ARG A 57 8.21 -7.26 -5.44
CA ARG A 57 9.25 -7.96 -4.69
C ARG A 57 8.97 -7.87 -3.19
N VAL A 58 9.26 -8.94 -2.43
CA VAL A 58 8.98 -9.00 -0.98
C VAL A 58 9.63 -7.84 -0.21
N GLY A 59 10.85 -7.42 -0.58
CA GLY A 59 11.50 -6.26 0.04
C GLY A 59 10.73 -4.95 -0.19
N THR A 60 10.24 -4.73 -1.40
CA THR A 60 9.40 -3.58 -1.74
C THR A 60 8.05 -3.65 -1.04
N LEU A 61 7.43 -4.84 -0.98
CA LEU A 61 6.17 -5.05 -0.27
C LEU A 61 6.31 -4.74 1.22
N ARG A 62 7.45 -5.08 1.84
CA ARG A 62 7.75 -4.74 3.23
C ARG A 62 7.90 -3.23 3.43
N GLN A 63 8.63 -2.56 2.55
CA GLN A 63 8.76 -1.10 2.59
C GLN A 63 7.40 -0.39 2.43
N ILE A 64 6.53 -0.91 1.56
CA ILE A 64 5.16 -0.41 1.41
C ILE A 64 4.39 -0.58 2.73
N ALA A 65 4.47 -1.75 3.36
CA ALA A 65 3.80 -2.01 4.63
C ALA A 65 4.26 -1.05 5.74
N GLU A 66 5.57 -0.86 5.87
CA GLU A 66 6.17 0.07 6.84
C GLU A 66 5.73 1.51 6.60
N ASN A 67 5.80 1.99 5.35
CA ASN A 67 5.37 3.34 4.97
C ASN A 67 3.85 3.54 5.14
N ALA A 68 3.05 2.48 4.97
CA ALA A 68 1.62 2.52 5.25
C ALA A 68 1.30 2.53 6.76
N GLY A 69 2.30 2.32 7.62
CA GLY A 69 2.17 2.27 9.07
C GLY A 69 1.78 0.89 9.63
N ALA A 70 1.92 -0.17 8.83
CA ALA A 70 1.68 -1.53 9.31
C ALA A 70 2.73 -1.91 10.37
N LYS A 71 2.27 -2.43 11.51
CA LYS A 71 3.13 -2.90 12.60
C LYS A 71 3.67 -4.31 12.38
N GLU A 72 2.91 -5.12 11.66
CA GLU A 72 3.18 -6.54 11.43
C GLU A 72 3.07 -6.86 9.92
N PHE A 73 4.19 -7.19 9.29
CA PHE A 73 4.25 -7.42 7.84
C PHE A 73 3.31 -8.56 7.38
N ASP A 74 3.25 -9.65 8.14
CA ASP A 74 2.39 -10.78 7.80
C ASP A 74 0.90 -10.43 7.99
N ALA A 75 0.57 -9.55 8.94
CA ALA A 75 -0.80 -9.06 9.11
C ALA A 75 -1.22 -8.16 7.94
N PHE A 76 -0.31 -7.30 7.47
CA PHE A 76 -0.50 -6.50 6.26
C PHE A 76 -0.74 -7.41 5.04
N CYS A 77 0.10 -8.42 4.82
CA CYS A 77 -0.06 -9.34 3.69
C CYS A 77 -1.40 -10.10 3.76
N ARG A 78 -1.82 -10.58 4.95
CA ARG A 78 -3.15 -11.20 5.15
C ARG A 78 -4.29 -10.23 4.88
N TRP A 79 -4.11 -8.95 5.17
CA TRP A 79 -5.12 -7.94 4.91
C TRP A 79 -5.23 -7.63 3.41
N VAL A 80 -4.12 -7.51 2.69
CA VAL A 80 -4.10 -7.37 1.23
C VAL A 80 -4.76 -8.57 0.55
N ASP A 81 -4.37 -9.80 0.91
CA ASP A 81 -4.91 -11.01 0.31
C ASP A 81 -6.43 -11.16 0.48
N ARG A 82 -6.97 -10.73 1.62
CA ARG A 82 -8.42 -10.76 1.90
C ARG A 82 -9.22 -9.70 1.14
N ASN A 83 -8.57 -8.67 0.59
CA ASN A 83 -9.24 -7.50 0.03
C ASN A 83 -8.88 -7.20 -1.44
N ARG A 84 -7.94 -7.94 -2.03
CA ARG A 84 -7.47 -7.72 -3.41
C ARG A 84 -8.56 -8.00 -4.45
#